data_AF-A0A6N9VGT0-F1
#
_entry.id   AF-A0A6N9VGT0-F1
#
_cell.length_a   1.000
_cell.length_b   1.000
_cell.length_c   1.000
_cell.angle_alpha   90.00
_cell.angle_beta   90.00
_cell.angle_gamma   90.00
#
_symmetry.space_group_name_H-M   'P 1'
#
loop_
_entity.id
_entity.type
_entity.pdbx_description
1 polymer ?
#
loop_
_entity_poly.entity_id
_entity_poly.type
_entity_poly.pdbx_seq_one_letter_code
_entity_poly.pdbx_strand_id
1 'polypeptide(L)'
;MSTDPFWAEQRAIGTNGRSEHAGPTACGTCQGNVQAGERVEHEECSQRATLLQAPDHPSYELLAGFSVKENAKLPARFHIPVFDDCGKPNAWLCAVCWEDGVVSSWPCKTAMEQGTKVFTPAHEAETAFRRQAARIAELEKQLAEYEVLNPQQCPAGQHADWLVDSEYTHACPWCRIAELEGQADAAALTPGAIEYGIRLNLDAPDIEVLHYLTESRSAVEGRLARHRTGHPNAQLLQRTVHYGEWTEVAS
;
A
#
# COMPACT_ATOMS: atom_id res chain seq x y z
N MET A 1 -18.84 19.44 -5.45
CA MET A 1 -20.06 18.62 -5.26
C MET A 1 -20.87 18.72 -6.55
N SER A 2 -20.82 17.68 -7.40
CA SER A 2 -21.49 17.70 -8.71
C SER A 2 -22.98 17.38 -8.53
N THR A 3 -23.85 18.38 -8.74
CA THR A 3 -25.30 18.25 -8.85
C THR A 3 -25.67 17.85 -10.28
N ASP A 4 -25.26 16.66 -10.70
CA ASP A 4 -25.60 16.13 -12.03
C ASP A 4 -27.03 15.57 -12.02
N PRO A 5 -27.98 16.19 -12.76
CA PRO A 5 -29.40 15.82 -12.76
C PRO A 5 -29.63 14.37 -13.21
N PHE A 6 -28.79 13.87 -14.12
CA PHE A 6 -28.90 12.51 -14.65
C PHE A 6 -28.68 11.46 -13.56
N TRP A 7 -27.65 11.65 -12.72
CA TRP A 7 -27.38 10.73 -11.61
C TRP A 7 -28.37 10.89 -10.45
N ALA A 8 -28.98 12.06 -10.28
CA ALA A 8 -30.10 12.23 -9.34
C ALA A 8 -31.35 11.47 -9.82
N GLU A 9 -31.67 11.54 -11.11
CA GLU A 9 -32.81 10.87 -11.73
C GLU A 9 -32.63 9.34 -11.78
N GLN A 10 -31.45 8.85 -12.14
CA GLN A 10 -31.14 7.41 -12.10
C GLN A 10 -31.17 6.84 -10.68
N ARG A 11 -30.71 7.62 -9.68
CA ARG A 11 -30.87 7.23 -8.26
C ARG A 11 -32.33 7.22 -7.82
N ALA A 12 -33.14 8.17 -8.30
CA ALA A 12 -34.59 8.20 -8.03
C ALA A 12 -35.33 7.03 -8.68
N ILE A 13 -34.93 6.60 -9.89
CA ILE A 13 -35.49 5.42 -10.56
C ILE A 13 -35.07 4.13 -9.83
N GLY A 14 -33.80 4.02 -9.41
CA GLY A 14 -33.30 2.90 -8.61
C GLY A 14 -33.93 2.81 -7.21
N THR A 15 -34.24 3.95 -6.57
CA THR A 15 -34.96 3.99 -5.28
C THR A 15 -36.47 3.85 -5.40
N ASN A 16 -37.06 4.17 -6.56
CA ASN A 16 -38.47 3.89 -6.86
C ASN A 16 -38.73 2.42 -7.23
N GLY A 17 -37.67 1.62 -7.43
CA GLY A 17 -37.74 0.16 -7.52
C GLY A 17 -37.88 -0.56 -6.18
N ARG A 18 -38.33 0.11 -5.11
CA ARG A 18 -38.68 -0.55 -3.83
C ARG A 18 -39.83 -1.51 -4.08
N SER A 19 -39.54 -2.80 -3.98
CA SER A 19 -40.44 -3.87 -4.37
C SER A 19 -41.75 -3.86 -3.58
N GLU A 20 -42.85 -4.19 -4.27
CA GLU A 20 -44.13 -4.58 -3.67
C GLU A 20 -44.04 -5.99 -3.04
N HIS A 21 -42.83 -6.45 -2.73
CA HIS A 21 -42.55 -7.83 -2.34
C HIS A 21 -41.69 -7.79 -1.09
N ALA A 22 -42.17 -8.43 -0.04
CA ALA A 22 -41.46 -8.66 1.20
C ALA A 22 -40.88 -10.08 1.16
N GLY A 23 -39.59 -10.22 1.46
CA GLY A 23 -38.99 -11.54 1.60
C GLY A 23 -39.69 -12.37 2.71
N PRO A 24 -39.62 -13.71 2.70
CA PRO A 24 -40.20 -14.56 3.75
C PRO A 24 -39.69 -14.23 5.17
N THR A 25 -38.53 -13.58 5.26
CA THR A 25 -37.87 -13.15 6.50
C THR A 25 -38.09 -11.66 6.82
N ALA A 26 -38.95 -10.96 6.08
CA ALA A 26 -39.26 -9.56 6.35
C ALA A 26 -39.94 -9.39 7.72
N CYS A 27 -39.78 -8.21 8.32
CA CYS A 27 -40.45 -7.90 9.58
C CYS A 27 -41.98 -7.91 9.41
N GLY A 28 -42.71 -8.18 10.49
CA GLY A 28 -44.18 -8.31 10.46
C GLY A 28 -44.89 -7.09 9.87
N THR A 29 -44.36 -5.89 10.08
CA THR A 29 -44.90 -4.64 9.48
C THR A 29 -44.79 -4.67 7.95
N CYS A 30 -43.63 -5.01 7.40
CA CYS A 30 -43.42 -5.05 5.96
C CYS A 30 -44.19 -6.20 5.29
N GLN A 31 -44.38 -7.33 5.99
CA GLN A 31 -45.27 -8.41 5.53
C GLN A 31 -46.74 -7.96 5.50
N GLY A 32 -47.18 -7.25 6.55
CA GLY A 32 -48.53 -6.68 6.62
C GLY A 32 -48.81 -5.67 5.52
N ASN A 33 -47.85 -4.80 5.23
CA ASN A 33 -47.95 -3.83 4.14
C ASN A 33 -48.15 -4.54 2.79
N VAL A 34 -47.36 -5.57 2.48
CA VAL A 34 -47.52 -6.33 1.22
C VAL A 34 -48.88 -7.03 1.14
N GLN A 35 -49.38 -7.59 2.25
CA GLN A 35 -50.74 -8.17 2.30
C GLN A 35 -51.83 -7.12 2.06
N ALA A 36 -51.59 -5.87 2.47
CA ALA A 36 -52.47 -4.73 2.24
C ALA A 36 -52.29 -4.08 0.86
N GLY A 37 -51.36 -4.55 0.03
CA GLY A 37 -51.00 -3.93 -1.27
C GLY A 37 -50.17 -2.65 -1.12
N GLU A 38 -49.59 -2.44 0.06
CA GLU A 38 -48.72 -1.31 0.40
C GLU A 38 -47.23 -1.69 0.26
N ARG A 39 -46.38 -0.66 0.23
CA ARG A 39 -44.95 -0.82 -0.04
C ARG A 39 -44.17 -1.29 1.17
N VAL A 40 -43.08 -2.00 0.92
CA VAL A 40 -42.08 -2.37 1.93
C VAL A 40 -41.24 -1.15 2.28
N GLU A 41 -41.14 -0.82 3.57
CA GLU A 41 -40.45 0.38 4.05
C GLU A 41 -38.94 0.18 4.22
N HIS A 42 -38.53 -1.03 4.64
CA HIS A 42 -37.13 -1.35 4.89
C HIS A 42 -36.49 -1.97 3.65
N GLU A 43 -35.34 -1.45 3.24
CA GLU A 43 -34.59 -1.95 2.08
C GLU A 43 -34.15 -3.40 2.27
N GLU A 44 -33.78 -3.81 3.49
CA GLU A 44 -33.42 -5.21 3.75
C GLU A 44 -34.63 -6.16 3.68
N CYS A 45 -35.85 -5.65 3.87
CA CYS A 45 -37.08 -6.43 3.72
C CYS A 45 -37.55 -6.54 2.26
N SER A 46 -37.14 -5.58 1.41
CA SER A 46 -37.50 -5.50 -0.01
C SER A 46 -36.51 -6.26 -0.89
N GLN A 47 -35.27 -6.42 -0.44
CA GLN A 47 -34.26 -7.22 -1.15
C GLN A 47 -34.71 -8.69 -1.25
N ARG A 48 -35.09 -9.12 -2.47
CA ARG A 48 -35.04 -10.54 -2.81
C ARG A 48 -33.60 -10.98 -2.61
N ALA A 49 -33.41 -11.92 -1.71
CA ALA A 49 -32.28 -12.83 -1.71
C ALA A 49 -32.00 -13.31 -3.15
N THR A 50 -31.13 -12.62 -3.90
CA THR A 50 -30.69 -13.08 -5.21
C THR A 50 -29.70 -14.20 -4.94
N LEU A 51 -30.23 -15.42 -4.83
CA LEU A 51 -29.49 -16.67 -4.70
C LEU A 51 -28.76 -16.97 -6.02
N LEU A 52 -27.79 -16.12 -6.37
CA LEU A 52 -26.91 -16.37 -7.50
C LEU A 52 -25.96 -17.51 -7.13
N GLN A 53 -25.74 -18.42 -8.07
CA GLN A 53 -24.71 -19.43 -7.91
C GLN A 53 -23.34 -18.74 -7.84
N ALA A 54 -22.57 -19.05 -6.80
CA ALA A 54 -21.22 -18.51 -6.65
C ALA A 54 -20.34 -18.94 -7.86
N PRO A 55 -19.41 -18.09 -8.35
CA PRO A 55 -18.53 -18.46 -9.47
C PRO A 55 -17.70 -19.72 -9.21
N ASP A 56 -17.40 -19.99 -7.94
CA ASP A 56 -16.65 -21.15 -7.46
C ASP A 56 -17.55 -22.23 -6.84
N HIS A 57 -18.84 -22.23 -7.17
CA HIS A 57 -19.76 -23.26 -6.68
C HIS A 57 -19.28 -24.65 -7.14
N PRO A 58 -19.19 -25.64 -6.23
CA PRO A 58 -18.74 -26.98 -6.58
C PRO A 58 -19.66 -27.60 -7.63
N SER A 59 -19.09 -28.32 -8.60
CA SER A 59 -19.87 -29.05 -9.60
C SER A 59 -20.55 -30.27 -8.98
N TYR A 60 -21.55 -30.80 -9.68
CA TYR A 60 -22.28 -32.00 -9.25
C TYR A 60 -21.33 -33.20 -9.04
N GLU A 61 -20.35 -33.38 -9.93
CA GLU A 61 -19.40 -34.49 -9.88
C GLU A 61 -18.48 -34.41 -8.65
N LEU A 62 -18.16 -33.20 -8.19
CA LEU A 62 -17.36 -33.00 -6.97
C LEU A 62 -18.17 -33.33 -5.71
N LEU A 63 -19.48 -33.12 -5.75
CA LEU A 63 -20.38 -33.35 -4.60
C LEU A 63 -20.81 -34.81 -4.46
N ALA A 64 -20.86 -35.57 -5.56
CA ALA A 64 -21.33 -36.95 -5.62
C ALA A 64 -20.55 -37.93 -4.71
N GLY A 65 -19.36 -37.55 -4.24
CA GLY A 65 -18.54 -38.37 -3.33
C GLY A 65 -18.72 -38.06 -1.83
N PHE A 66 -19.57 -37.09 -1.47
CA PHE A 66 -19.73 -36.62 -0.10
C PHE A 66 -21.13 -36.91 0.44
N SER A 67 -21.21 -37.22 1.74
CA SER A 67 -22.50 -37.34 2.44
C SER A 67 -23.20 -36.00 2.58
N VAL A 68 -24.53 -36.02 2.78
CA VAL A 68 -25.32 -34.80 3.09
C VAL A 68 -24.73 -34.06 4.29
N LYS A 69 -24.22 -34.79 5.29
CA LYS A 69 -23.60 -34.21 6.49
C LYS A 69 -22.28 -33.50 6.20
N GLU A 70 -21.52 -33.97 5.24
CA GLU A 70 -20.28 -33.32 4.81
C GLU A 70 -20.59 -32.10 3.95
N ASN A 71 -21.51 -32.24 3.01
CA ASN A 71 -21.97 -31.12 2.18
C ASN A 71 -22.63 -30.02 3.02
N ALA A 72 -23.30 -30.35 4.14
CA ALA A 72 -23.85 -29.38 5.08
C ALA A 72 -22.80 -28.44 5.70
N LYS A 73 -21.52 -28.85 5.74
CA LYS A 73 -20.40 -28.04 6.26
C LYS A 73 -19.84 -27.06 5.23
N LEU A 74 -20.25 -27.16 3.97
CA LEU A 74 -19.84 -26.23 2.92
C LEU A 74 -20.27 -24.79 3.29
N PRO A 75 -19.51 -23.77 2.86
CA PRO A 75 -19.87 -22.37 3.08
C PRO A 75 -21.32 -22.06 2.72
N ALA A 76 -21.99 -21.24 3.54
CA ALA A 76 -23.41 -20.89 3.37
C ALA A 76 -23.76 -20.43 1.95
N ARG A 77 -22.83 -19.72 1.26
CA ARG A 77 -23.00 -19.23 -0.12
C ARG A 77 -23.25 -20.31 -1.18
N PHE A 78 -22.93 -21.58 -0.89
CA PHE A 78 -23.18 -22.70 -1.80
C PHE A 78 -24.53 -23.38 -1.55
N HIS A 79 -25.21 -23.05 -0.45
CA HIS A 79 -26.54 -23.58 -0.17
C HIS A 79 -27.58 -22.71 -0.89
N ILE A 80 -27.82 -23.00 -2.17
CA ILE A 80 -28.77 -22.29 -3.03
C ILE A 80 -29.93 -23.22 -3.47
N PRO A 81 -31.13 -22.68 -3.78
CA PRO A 81 -32.25 -23.45 -4.26
C PRO A 81 -32.05 -23.85 -5.72
N VAL A 82 -32.34 -25.11 -6.03
CA VAL A 82 -32.45 -25.66 -7.38
C VAL A 82 -33.84 -26.29 -7.51
N PHE A 83 -34.52 -26.05 -8.63
CA PHE A 83 -35.81 -26.68 -8.89
C PHE A 83 -35.59 -28.04 -9.55
N ASP A 84 -36.08 -29.10 -8.91
CA ASP A 84 -36.16 -30.44 -9.52
C ASP A 84 -37.50 -30.61 -10.21
N ASP A 85 -37.46 -30.61 -11.54
CA ASP A 85 -38.60 -30.86 -12.42
C ASP A 85 -38.69 -32.31 -12.91
N CYS A 86 -37.71 -33.15 -12.54
CA CYS A 86 -37.60 -34.54 -12.94
C CYS A 86 -38.21 -35.48 -11.88
N GLY A 87 -38.06 -35.15 -10.60
CA GLY A 87 -38.70 -35.85 -9.49
C GLY A 87 -40.21 -35.63 -9.41
N LYS A 88 -40.96 -36.63 -8.90
CA LYS A 88 -42.39 -36.48 -8.57
C LYS A 88 -42.60 -36.72 -7.07
N PRO A 89 -43.09 -35.73 -6.30
CA PRO A 89 -43.48 -34.38 -6.74
C PRO A 89 -42.26 -33.49 -7.08
N ASN A 90 -42.45 -32.54 -8.01
CA ASN A 90 -41.47 -31.50 -8.27
C ASN A 90 -41.25 -30.70 -6.98
N ALA A 91 -40.00 -30.41 -6.65
CA ALA A 91 -39.64 -29.76 -5.39
C ALA A 91 -38.45 -28.83 -5.57
N TRP A 92 -38.37 -27.82 -4.70
CA TRP A 92 -37.16 -27.04 -4.54
C TRP A 92 -36.21 -27.79 -3.61
N LEU A 93 -34.97 -27.96 -4.05
CA LEU A 93 -33.93 -28.72 -3.39
C LEU A 93 -32.73 -27.81 -3.10
N CYS A 94 -31.88 -28.21 -2.15
CA CYS A 94 -30.59 -27.56 -1.96
C CYS A 94 -29.56 -28.09 -2.96
N ALA A 95 -28.85 -27.20 -3.66
CA ALA A 95 -27.85 -27.53 -4.67
C ALA A 95 -26.74 -28.47 -4.18
N VAL A 96 -26.39 -28.39 -2.88
CA VAL A 96 -25.28 -29.15 -2.30
C VAL A 96 -25.72 -30.20 -1.28
N CYS A 97 -26.88 -30.09 -0.65
CA CYS A 97 -27.32 -31.03 0.39
C CYS A 97 -28.05 -32.24 -0.20
N TRP A 98 -27.35 -33.06 -0.97
CA TRP A 98 -27.84 -34.33 -1.49
C TRP A 98 -26.75 -35.42 -1.39
N GLU A 99 -27.19 -36.67 -1.39
CA GLU A 99 -26.41 -37.91 -1.50
C GLU A 99 -27.27 -38.96 -2.24
N ASP A 100 -26.70 -40.11 -2.57
CA ASP A 100 -27.42 -41.17 -3.29
C ASP A 100 -28.73 -41.55 -2.59
N GLY A 101 -29.86 -41.22 -3.24
CA GLY A 101 -31.20 -41.51 -2.76
C GLY A 101 -31.75 -40.56 -1.69
N VAL A 102 -31.01 -39.53 -1.27
CA VAL A 102 -31.47 -38.54 -0.28
C VAL A 102 -31.13 -37.13 -0.73
N VAL A 103 -32.13 -36.25 -0.78
CA VAL A 103 -31.93 -34.83 -1.02
C VAL A 103 -32.67 -33.99 0.00
N SER A 104 -32.04 -32.92 0.46
CA SER A 104 -32.67 -31.97 1.36
C SER A 104 -33.56 -31.02 0.58
N SER A 105 -34.83 -30.91 0.99
CA SER A 105 -35.72 -29.86 0.51
C SER A 105 -35.14 -28.49 0.84
N TRP A 106 -35.38 -27.54 -0.05
CA TRP A 106 -35.13 -26.14 0.22
C TRP A 106 -36.22 -25.56 1.15
N PRO A 107 -35.85 -24.71 2.14
CA PRO A 107 -34.49 -24.39 2.58
C PRO A 107 -33.88 -25.54 3.39
N CYS A 108 -32.58 -25.81 3.18
CA CYS A 108 -31.85 -26.74 4.05
C CYS A 108 -31.52 -26.06 5.40
N LYS A 109 -31.16 -26.85 6.41
CA LYS A 109 -30.80 -26.33 7.75
C LYS A 109 -29.72 -25.23 7.71
N THR A 110 -28.67 -25.43 6.92
CA THR A 110 -27.58 -24.44 6.78
C THR A 110 -28.10 -23.13 6.16
N ALA A 111 -28.96 -23.21 5.14
CA ALA A 111 -29.60 -22.05 4.55
C ALA A 111 -30.54 -21.33 5.53
N MET A 112 -31.26 -22.05 6.39
CA MET A 112 -32.09 -21.44 7.43
C MET A 112 -31.25 -20.70 8.48
N GLU A 113 -30.16 -21.32 8.96
CA GLU A 113 -29.32 -20.77 10.03
C GLU A 113 -28.36 -19.67 9.54
N GLN A 114 -27.91 -19.75 8.29
CA GLN A 114 -26.84 -18.90 7.75
C GLN A 114 -27.20 -18.19 6.45
N GLY A 115 -28.47 -18.27 6.01
CA GLY A 115 -28.94 -17.70 4.74
C GLY A 115 -28.65 -16.20 4.62
N THR A 116 -28.61 -15.45 5.72
CA THR A 116 -28.25 -14.02 5.70
C THR A 116 -26.82 -13.75 5.22
N LYS A 117 -25.91 -14.73 5.31
CA LYS A 117 -24.55 -14.64 4.75
C LYS A 117 -24.49 -14.83 3.24
N VAL A 118 -25.60 -15.25 2.62
CA VAL A 118 -25.67 -15.63 1.20
C VAL A 118 -26.02 -14.44 0.32
N PHE A 119 -26.28 -13.24 0.86
CA PHE A 119 -26.98 -12.23 0.08
C PHE A 119 -26.22 -10.95 -0.27
N THR A 120 -25.93 -10.91 -1.57
CA THR A 120 -25.69 -9.78 -2.48
C THR A 120 -24.26 -9.26 -2.60
N PRO A 121 -23.86 -8.82 -3.81
CA PRO A 121 -22.66 -8.01 -4.01
C PRO A 121 -22.57 -6.80 -3.07
N ALA A 122 -23.72 -6.30 -2.57
CA ALA A 122 -23.76 -5.22 -1.59
C ALA A 122 -23.23 -5.65 -0.22
N HIS A 123 -23.45 -6.90 0.23
CA HIS A 123 -22.87 -7.40 1.48
C HIS A 123 -21.35 -7.60 1.38
N GLU A 124 -20.86 -8.07 0.24
CA GLU A 124 -19.41 -8.15 -0.03
C GLU A 124 -18.79 -6.75 -0.09
N ALA A 125 -19.45 -5.79 -0.75
CA ALA A 125 -19.02 -4.40 -0.80
C ALA A 125 -19.02 -3.73 0.59
N GLU A 126 -20.05 -3.98 1.41
CA GLU A 126 -20.14 -3.48 2.77
C GLU A 126 -19.03 -4.09 3.65
N THR A 127 -18.79 -5.39 3.52
CA THR A 127 -17.72 -6.08 4.25
C THR A 127 -16.34 -5.57 3.81
N ALA A 128 -16.13 -5.35 2.52
CA ALA A 128 -14.91 -4.76 1.98
C ALA A 128 -14.72 -3.32 2.49
N PHE A 129 -15.77 -2.51 2.50
CA PHE A 129 -15.77 -1.15 3.05
C PHE A 129 -15.38 -1.15 4.53
N ARG A 130 -15.98 -2.02 5.35
CA ARG A 130 -15.62 -2.15 6.78
C ARG A 130 -14.15 -2.54 6.98
N ARG A 131 -13.62 -3.46 6.17
CA ARG A 131 -12.19 -3.83 6.21
C ARG A 131 -11.29 -2.66 5.81
N GLN A 132 -11.67 -1.91 4.78
CA GLN A 132 -10.92 -0.74 4.33
C GLN A 132 -10.92 0.35 5.39
N ALA A 133 -12.06 0.65 6.00
CA ALA A 133 -12.17 1.62 7.08
C ALA A 133 -11.30 1.24 8.29
N ALA A 134 -11.30 -0.04 8.69
CA ALA A 134 -10.42 -0.53 9.75
C ALA A 134 -8.93 -0.38 9.39
N ARG A 135 -8.57 -0.64 8.13
CA ARG A 135 -7.18 -0.47 7.65
C ARG A 135 -6.77 1.00 7.64
N ILE A 136 -7.66 1.92 7.24
CA ILE A 136 -7.40 3.36 7.26
C ILE A 136 -7.19 3.82 8.71
N ALA A 137 -8.08 3.45 9.64
CA ALA A 137 -7.95 3.82 11.04
C ALA A 137 -6.62 3.31 11.66
N GLU A 138 -6.19 2.09 11.31
CA GLU A 138 -4.90 1.56 11.75
C GLU A 138 -3.72 2.34 11.15
N LEU A 139 -3.77 2.68 9.87
CA LEU A 139 -2.72 3.49 9.23
C LEU A 139 -2.66 4.91 9.81
N GLU A 140 -3.80 5.53 10.09
CA GLU A 140 -3.88 6.83 10.75
C GLU A 140 -3.27 6.78 12.16
N LYS A 141 -3.52 5.70 12.91
CA LYS A 141 -2.88 5.48 14.21
C LYS A 141 -1.36 5.34 14.08
N GLN A 142 -0.88 4.56 13.11
CA GLN A 142 0.56 4.41 12.85
C GLN A 142 1.20 5.74 12.44
N LEU A 143 0.53 6.54 11.62
CA LEU A 143 0.99 7.89 11.26
C LEU A 143 0.99 8.85 12.44
N ALA A 144 0.05 8.71 13.38
CA ALA A 144 0.04 9.51 14.60
C ALA A 144 1.20 9.17 15.56
N GLU A 145 1.77 7.97 15.45
CA GLU A 145 3.01 7.58 16.17
C GLU A 145 4.26 8.19 15.53
N TYR A 146 4.23 8.55 14.24
CA TYR A 146 5.31 9.30 13.62
C TYR A 146 5.27 10.75 14.10
N GLU A 147 6.38 11.19 14.67
CA GLU A 147 6.51 12.55 15.16
C GLU A 147 6.44 13.56 14.01
N VAL A 148 5.57 14.56 14.16
CA VAL A 148 5.40 15.62 13.17
C VAL A 148 6.71 16.40 13.07
N LEU A 149 7.30 16.43 11.87
CA LEU A 149 8.48 17.25 11.63
C LEU A 149 8.16 18.71 11.98
N ASN A 150 8.96 19.29 12.86
CA ASN A 150 8.75 20.67 13.29
C ASN A 150 9.47 21.62 12.34
N PRO A 151 8.78 22.65 11.79
CA PRO A 151 9.43 23.69 11.02
C PRO A 151 10.37 24.50 11.92
N GLN A 152 11.61 24.61 11.50
CA GLN A 152 12.65 25.42 12.13
C GLN A 152 13.02 26.58 11.20
N GLN A 153 13.26 27.73 11.80
CA GLN A 153 13.68 28.94 11.11
C GLN A 153 15.18 29.15 11.25
N CYS A 154 15.79 29.74 10.24
CA CYS A 154 17.21 30.05 10.28
C CYS A 154 17.46 31.14 11.34
N PRO A 155 18.33 30.91 12.34
CA PRO A 155 18.62 31.94 13.34
C PRO A 155 19.22 33.21 12.73
N ALA A 156 19.91 33.09 11.59
CA ALA A 156 20.47 34.21 10.84
C ALA A 156 19.46 34.88 9.88
N GLY A 157 18.27 34.29 9.69
CA GLY A 157 17.25 34.77 8.75
C GLY A 157 17.66 34.71 7.28
N GLN A 158 18.71 33.96 6.93
CA GLN A 158 19.30 33.91 5.58
C GLN A 158 18.82 32.73 4.73
N HIS A 159 18.28 31.69 5.36
CA HIS A 159 17.89 30.46 4.69
C HIS A 159 16.41 30.16 4.91
N ALA A 160 15.82 29.42 3.97
CA ALA A 160 14.44 28.97 4.06
C ALA A 160 14.21 28.07 5.30
N ASP A 161 12.97 28.01 5.75
CA ASP A 161 12.56 27.12 6.83
C ASP A 161 12.81 25.66 6.43
N TRP A 162 13.18 24.82 7.40
CA TRP A 162 13.39 23.39 7.19
C TRP A 162 12.70 22.56 8.27
N LEU A 163 12.47 21.29 7.96
CA LEU A 163 11.76 20.35 8.81
C LEU A 163 12.76 19.47 9.56
N VAL A 164 12.57 19.29 10.87
CA VAL A 164 13.45 18.46 11.72
C VAL A 164 12.62 17.46 12.50
N ASP A 165 13.07 16.20 12.54
CA ASP A 165 12.62 15.23 13.51
C ASP A 165 13.21 15.59 14.87
N SER A 166 12.48 15.34 15.94
CA SER A 166 12.53 16.15 17.16
C SER A 166 13.82 16.12 17.99
N GLU A 167 14.86 15.35 17.64
CA GLU A 167 15.87 15.04 18.65
C GLU A 167 17.22 15.76 18.56
N TYR A 168 17.81 16.14 17.41
CA TYR A 168 19.25 16.46 17.47
C TYR A 168 19.88 17.53 16.55
N THR A 169 19.15 18.41 15.85
CA THR A 169 19.83 19.53 15.14
C THR A 169 19.07 20.85 15.15
N HIS A 170 19.37 21.69 16.15
CA HIS A 170 18.92 23.08 16.23
C HIS A 170 19.78 24.04 15.37
N ALA A 171 20.77 23.52 14.64
CA ALA A 171 21.62 24.34 13.78
C ALA A 171 21.07 24.33 12.35
N CYS A 172 20.94 25.53 11.77
CA CYS A 172 20.60 25.68 10.36
C CYS A 172 21.64 24.93 9.50
N PRO A 173 21.23 23.95 8.67
CA PRO A 173 22.17 23.08 7.96
C PRO A 173 23.07 23.88 7.01
N TRP A 174 22.52 24.89 6.35
CA TRP A 174 23.29 25.77 5.46
C TRP A 174 24.31 26.63 6.21
N CYS A 175 23.93 27.20 7.38
CA CYS A 175 24.89 27.92 8.21
C CYS A 175 26.02 27.01 8.69
N ARG A 176 25.70 25.75 9.04
CA ARG A 176 26.71 24.78 9.47
C ARG A 176 27.66 24.41 8.32
N ILE A 177 27.14 24.25 7.10
CA ILE A 177 27.98 24.01 5.92
C ILE A 177 28.92 25.21 5.70
N ALA A 178 28.41 26.44 5.70
CA ALA A 178 29.23 27.63 5.50
C ALA A 178 30.33 27.79 6.58
N GLU A 179 30.03 27.44 7.83
CA GLU A 179 31.02 27.40 8.91
C GLU A 179 32.12 26.38 8.63
N LEU A 180 31.74 25.17 8.20
CA LEU A 180 32.69 24.09 7.88
C LEU A 180 33.55 24.42 6.66
N GLU A 181 32.96 25.03 5.62
CA GLU A 181 33.68 25.52 4.45
C GLU A 181 34.69 26.61 4.84
N GLY A 182 34.29 27.58 5.67
CA GLY A 182 35.19 28.60 6.19
C GLY A 182 36.35 28.03 7.02
N GLN A 183 36.10 26.97 7.80
CA GLN A 183 37.14 26.25 8.53
C GLN A 183 38.10 25.50 7.60
N ALA A 184 37.56 24.86 6.55
CA ALA A 184 38.36 24.16 5.55
C ALA A 184 39.25 25.14 4.75
N ASP A 185 38.71 26.28 4.34
CA ASP A 185 39.46 27.32 3.64
C ASP A 185 40.54 27.93 4.52
N ALA A 186 40.24 28.22 5.80
CA ALA A 186 41.24 28.70 6.75
C ALA A 186 42.39 27.70 6.97
N ALA A 187 42.09 26.39 6.96
CA ALA A 187 43.11 25.34 7.06
C ALA A 187 43.94 25.22 5.77
N ALA A 188 43.31 25.35 4.59
CA ALA A 188 43.97 25.27 3.29
C ALA A 188 44.87 26.48 2.99
N LEU A 189 44.54 27.65 3.52
CA LEU A 189 45.22 28.90 3.20
C LEU A 189 46.51 29.16 3.96
N THR A 190 47.02 28.22 4.78
CA THR A 190 48.21 28.49 5.60
C THR A 190 49.42 28.78 4.70
N PRO A 191 49.92 30.03 4.69
CA PRO A 191 51.09 30.46 3.95
C PRO A 191 52.30 29.51 4.13
N GLY A 192 52.68 28.77 3.08
CA GLY A 192 53.83 27.85 3.13
C GLY A 192 53.50 26.40 3.50
N ALA A 193 52.22 26.04 3.61
CA ALA A 193 51.81 24.65 3.71
C ALA A 193 52.25 23.83 2.48
N ILE A 194 52.56 22.55 2.69
CA ILE A 194 52.88 21.58 1.65
C ILE A 194 51.63 20.78 1.33
N GLU A 195 51.22 20.77 0.07
CA GLU A 195 50.15 19.92 -0.44
C GLU A 195 50.75 18.77 -1.24
N TYR A 196 50.10 17.60 -1.17
CA TYR A 196 50.48 16.41 -1.90
C TYR A 196 49.39 16.02 -2.89
N GLY A 197 49.80 15.51 -4.05
CA GLY A 197 48.92 15.14 -5.14
C GLY A 197 49.42 13.91 -5.88
N ILE A 198 48.56 13.30 -6.70
CA ILE A 198 48.92 12.14 -7.50
C ILE A 198 48.70 12.46 -8.97
N ARG A 199 49.75 12.33 -9.78
CA ARG A 199 49.66 12.38 -11.24
C ARG A 199 49.45 10.98 -11.79
N LEU A 200 48.39 10.76 -12.56
CA LEU A 200 48.02 9.43 -13.07
C LEU A 200 48.53 9.13 -14.48
N ASN A 201 48.66 10.13 -15.35
CA ASN A 201 49.12 9.99 -16.73
C ASN A 201 50.29 10.94 -17.02
N LEU A 202 51.40 10.39 -17.52
CA LEU A 202 52.58 11.18 -17.93
C LEU A 202 52.47 11.71 -19.37
N ASP A 203 51.64 11.07 -20.20
CA ASP A 203 51.58 11.31 -21.64
C ASP A 203 50.36 12.16 -22.07
N ALA A 204 49.51 12.57 -21.12
CA ALA A 204 48.37 13.43 -21.41
C ALA A 204 48.81 14.90 -21.53
N PRO A 205 48.31 15.65 -22.53
CA PRO A 205 48.65 17.07 -22.70
C PRO A 205 48.15 17.94 -21.53
N ASP A 206 47.09 17.48 -20.85
CA ASP A 206 46.59 18.07 -19.62
C ASP A 206 46.97 17.17 -18.43
N ILE A 207 47.76 17.73 -17.50
CA ILE A 207 48.19 17.03 -16.30
C ILE A 207 46.98 16.92 -15.36
N GLU A 208 46.32 15.76 -15.34
CA GLU A 208 45.32 15.45 -14.31
C GLU A 208 46.06 15.10 -13.01
N VAL A 209 46.08 16.06 -12.07
CA VAL A 209 46.57 15.86 -10.71
C VAL A 209 45.36 15.65 -9.79
N LEU A 210 45.31 14.50 -9.12
CA LEU A 210 44.36 14.28 -8.04
C LEU A 210 44.84 15.02 -6.79
N HIS A 211 44.08 16.03 -6.37
CA HIS A 211 44.41 16.88 -5.23
C HIS A 211 43.88 16.28 -3.92
N TYR A 212 44.74 16.21 -2.91
CA TYR A 212 44.38 15.76 -1.56
C TYR A 212 44.73 16.85 -0.57
N LEU A 213 43.87 17.88 -0.51
CA LEU A 213 44.05 19.04 0.37
C LEU A 213 44.11 18.57 1.82
N THR A 214 45.08 19.10 2.58
CA THR A 214 45.25 18.87 4.03
C THR A 214 45.62 17.42 4.45
N GLU A 215 45.82 16.49 3.51
CA GLU A 215 46.30 15.14 3.83
C GLU A 215 47.82 15.09 4.07
N SER A 216 48.27 14.21 4.97
CA SER A 216 49.70 13.96 5.17
C SER A 216 50.30 13.21 3.98
N ARG A 217 51.63 13.36 3.78
CA ARG A 217 52.39 12.59 2.78
C ARG A 217 52.08 11.09 2.83
N SER A 218 52.06 10.51 4.02
CA SER A 218 51.83 9.06 4.22
C SER A 218 50.43 8.62 3.81
N ALA A 219 49.41 9.45 4.02
CA ALA A 219 48.05 9.16 3.57
C ALA A 219 47.96 9.13 2.04
N VAL A 220 48.58 10.11 1.37
CA VAL A 220 48.62 10.20 -0.09
C VAL A 220 49.46 9.08 -0.71
N GLU A 221 50.59 8.69 -0.10
CA GLU A 221 51.37 7.52 -0.52
C GLU A 221 50.56 6.21 -0.44
N GLY A 222 49.73 6.05 0.59
CA GLY A 222 48.80 4.92 0.70
C GLY A 222 47.75 4.89 -0.43
N ARG A 223 47.30 6.05 -0.91
CA ARG A 223 46.42 6.19 -2.07
C ARG A 223 47.17 5.92 -3.38
N LEU A 224 48.40 6.41 -3.50
CA LEU A 224 49.27 6.17 -4.65
C LEU A 224 49.51 4.69 -4.89
N ALA A 225 49.72 3.91 -3.83
CA ALA A 225 49.85 2.45 -3.95
C ALA A 225 48.61 1.80 -4.60
N ARG A 226 47.40 2.28 -4.29
CA ARG A 226 46.16 1.78 -4.93
C ARG A 226 46.09 2.19 -6.40
N HIS A 227 46.34 3.47 -6.69
CA HIS A 227 46.33 3.99 -8.06
C HIS A 227 47.35 3.31 -8.97
N ARG A 228 48.52 2.92 -8.46
CA ARG A 228 49.54 2.16 -9.21
C ARG A 228 49.08 0.80 -9.72
N THR A 229 47.97 0.27 -9.20
CA THR A 229 47.37 -0.97 -9.69
C THR A 229 46.75 -0.77 -11.09
N GLY A 230 46.15 0.40 -11.35
CA GLY A 230 45.56 0.77 -12.64
C GLY A 230 46.43 1.71 -13.48
N HIS A 231 47.34 2.45 -12.83
CA HIS A 231 48.21 3.46 -13.44
C HIS A 231 49.65 3.24 -12.95
N PRO A 232 50.40 2.29 -13.54
CA PRO A 232 51.73 1.91 -13.06
C PRO A 232 52.72 3.08 -12.95
N ASN A 233 52.54 4.08 -13.81
CA ASN A 233 53.38 5.28 -13.89
C ASN A 233 52.90 6.41 -12.97
N ALA A 234 51.95 6.16 -12.07
CA ALA A 234 51.47 7.18 -11.15
C ALA A 234 52.60 7.66 -10.21
N GLN A 235 52.68 8.97 -10.03
CA GLN A 235 53.73 9.63 -9.25
C GLN A 235 53.16 10.56 -8.18
N LEU A 236 53.90 10.66 -7.07
CA LEU A 236 53.62 11.61 -6.01
C LEU A 236 54.16 12.98 -6.41
N LEU A 237 53.31 13.99 -6.34
CA LEU A 237 53.68 15.38 -6.50
C LEU A 237 53.54 16.11 -5.17
N GLN A 238 54.32 17.17 -5.00
CA GLN A 238 54.15 18.15 -3.92
C GLN A 238 54.12 19.57 -4.49
N ARG A 239 53.39 20.46 -3.84
CA ARG A 239 53.51 21.90 -4.06
C ARG A 239 53.48 22.62 -2.74
N THR A 240 54.08 23.80 -2.73
CA THR A 240 53.92 24.75 -1.62
C THR A 240 52.84 25.75 -2.01
N VAL A 241 51.85 25.94 -1.13
CA VAL A 241 50.61 26.72 -1.41
C VAL A 241 50.89 28.14 -1.97
N HIS A 242 52.03 28.74 -1.62
CA HIS A 242 52.45 30.06 -2.14
C HIS A 242 53.06 30.07 -3.54
N TYR A 243 53.76 29.01 -3.91
CA TYR A 243 54.55 28.98 -5.14
C TYR A 243 53.76 28.34 -6.29
N GLY A 244 52.60 27.73 -6.02
CA GLY A 244 51.57 27.33 -6.98
C GLY A 244 51.92 26.13 -7.87
N GLU A 245 53.20 25.85 -8.08
CA GLU A 245 53.67 24.82 -9.00
C GLU A 245 53.84 23.45 -8.32
N TRP A 246 53.29 22.41 -8.95
CA TRP A 246 53.51 21.02 -8.57
C TRP A 246 54.89 20.56 -9.04
N THR A 247 55.63 19.95 -8.12
CA THR A 247 56.96 19.37 -8.35
C THR A 247 56.95 17.89 -7.98
N GLU A 248 57.71 17.07 -8.70
CA GLU A 248 57.88 15.67 -8.33
C GLU A 248 58.59 15.56 -6.98
N VAL A 249 58.09 14.68 -6.11
CA VAL A 249 58.76 14.41 -4.84
C VAL A 249 59.97 13.54 -5.13
N ALA A 250 61.17 14.01 -4.74
CA ALA A 250 62.39 13.21 -4.82
C ALA A 250 62.20 11.89 -4.05
N SER A 251 62.48 10.78 -4.73
CA SER A 251 62.35 9.41 -4.21
C SER A 251 63.37 9.10 -3.14
#